data_AF-A0A740VH25-F1
#
_entry.id   AF-A0A740VH25-F1
#
_cell.length_a   1.000
_cell.length_b   1.000
_cell.length_c   1.000
_cell.angle_alpha   90.00
_cell.angle_beta   90.00
_cell.angle_gamma   90.00
#
_symmetry.space_group_name_H-M   'P 1'
#
loop_
_entity.id
_entity.type
_entity.pdbx_description
1 polymer ?
#
loop_
_entity_poly.entity_id
_entity_poly.type
_entity_poly.pdbx_seq_one_letter_code
_entity_poly.pdbx_strand_id
1 'polypeptide(L)'
;MLEINPHEAVQTLPQDREKLYHLVWREPAERIAAQYGISTELLARRCSEMRIPRPLAGYWKALAKGTAPAIPALHALKKGKAVKIHENDSPSVQSPAITASKPESPVTRKQTPVTGNGYGLINDLKTYLPPSTVTEDGYYKPAKKKLLDLNVSDTGFDSAIEFLSRFFDALGKQGYRATLDTPGERMHRADIDIKEDPKEGGYRWDNLWRPYTPSLICVGDMHFAFNLAEMTEYVPAKKVKNRYVRDEQMARWIRGKNSEPFLHVSKHTLPTGRFLLQLYSPYSSAKWLVQFRQTKQCGLISQIPKMISALQDAVPLISKQLEEARIKAEEWRIQREREHAIYLEKERVRQEEEAYNASRTELKSIMAQWAEDKRMEQFFREAESDAVLLDEQQKVQVMERLLLARQFLSEDTAVERLLKWKTPQERLSK
;
A
#
# COMPACT_ATOMS: atom_id res chain seq x y z
N MET A 1 49.25 -5.57 22.60
CA MET A 1 49.16 -4.25 21.93
C MET A 1 48.51 -4.45 20.59
N LEU A 2 47.28 -3.99 20.44
CA LEU A 2 46.75 -3.31 19.25
C LEU A 2 45.47 -2.65 19.76
N GLU A 3 45.64 -1.39 20.14
CA GLU A 3 44.64 -0.54 20.77
C GLU A 3 43.45 -0.35 19.83
N ILE A 4 42.27 -0.71 20.30
CA ILE A 4 41.00 -0.33 19.68
C ILE A 4 40.76 1.11 20.11
N ASN A 5 41.05 2.03 19.19
CA ASN A 5 40.91 3.47 19.36
C ASN A 5 39.41 3.85 19.30
N PRO A 6 38.78 4.35 20.38
CA PRO A 6 37.35 4.62 20.41
C PRO A 6 37.10 6.10 20.12
N HIS A 7 37.11 6.49 18.84
CA HIS A 7 36.60 7.79 18.40
C HIS A 7 36.22 7.74 16.92
N GLU A 8 35.29 6.86 16.53
CA GLU A 8 34.48 7.16 15.34
C GLU A 8 33.45 8.20 15.74
N ALA A 9 33.78 9.47 15.48
CA ALA A 9 32.83 10.56 15.54
C ALA A 9 31.59 10.16 14.73
N VAL A 10 30.45 9.96 15.41
CA VAL A 10 29.14 9.74 14.77
C VAL A 10 28.89 10.95 13.87
N GLN A 11 29.15 10.78 12.57
CA GLN A 11 28.94 11.86 11.60
C GLN A 11 27.44 12.12 11.57
N THR A 12 27.04 13.32 11.98
CA THR A 12 25.64 13.73 11.94
C THR A 12 25.29 14.14 10.51
N LEU A 13 24.12 13.72 10.04
CA LEU A 13 23.64 14.03 8.70
C LEU A 13 23.60 15.57 8.50
N PRO A 14 24.07 16.11 7.35
CA PRO A 14 24.05 17.54 7.10
C PRO A 14 22.64 18.14 7.30
N GLN A 15 22.56 19.16 8.15
CA GLN A 15 21.31 19.90 8.38
C GLN A 15 21.04 20.94 7.28
N ASP A 16 22.08 21.32 6.54
CA ASP A 16 21.97 22.22 5.42
C ASP A 16 21.41 21.51 4.18
N ARG A 17 20.46 22.17 3.52
CA ARG A 17 19.65 21.62 2.44
C ARG A 17 20.45 21.39 1.16
N GLU A 18 21.33 22.32 0.82
CA GLU A 18 22.18 22.22 -0.37
C GLU A 18 23.22 21.13 -0.19
N LYS A 19 23.86 21.06 0.98
CA LYS A 19 24.78 19.97 1.32
C LYS A 19 24.12 18.60 1.27
N LEU A 20 22.91 18.44 1.81
CA LEU A 20 22.20 17.17 1.75
C LEU A 20 21.79 16.79 0.31
N TYR A 21 21.40 17.77 -0.52
CA TYR A 21 21.12 17.54 -1.93
C TYR A 21 22.35 17.03 -2.68
N HIS A 22 23.51 17.68 -2.51
CA HIS A 22 24.74 17.21 -3.15
C HIS A 22 25.16 15.82 -2.67
N LEU A 23 24.97 15.51 -1.39
CA LEU A 23 25.27 14.19 -0.83
C LEU A 23 24.39 13.10 -1.46
N VAL A 24 23.07 13.32 -1.52
CA VAL A 24 22.08 12.38 -2.07
C VAL A 24 22.27 12.12 -3.57
N TRP A 25 22.83 13.08 -4.30
CA TRP A 25 23.13 12.94 -5.73
C TRP A 25 24.58 12.53 -6.03
N ARG A 26 25.43 12.37 -5.00
CA ARG A 26 26.80 11.88 -5.13
C ARG A 26 26.91 10.40 -4.80
N GLU A 27 26.14 9.90 -3.83
CA GLU A 27 26.24 8.51 -3.36
C GLU A 27 24.88 7.80 -3.23
N PRO A 28 24.83 6.45 -3.40
CA PRO A 28 23.65 5.66 -3.12
C PRO A 28 23.17 5.77 -1.67
N ALA A 29 21.85 5.69 -1.47
CA ALA A 29 21.23 5.86 -0.15
C ALA A 29 21.74 4.84 0.88
N GLU A 30 22.07 3.61 0.45
CA GLU A 30 22.62 2.56 1.29
C GLU A 30 24.01 2.93 1.84
N ARG A 31 24.84 3.59 1.03
CA ARG A 31 26.18 4.03 1.41
C ARG A 31 26.13 5.22 2.36
N ILE A 32 25.23 6.17 2.11
CA ILE A 32 24.97 7.31 3.00
C ILE A 32 24.42 6.81 4.35
N ALA A 33 23.49 5.85 4.33
CA ALA A 33 22.95 5.25 5.54
C ALA A 33 24.04 4.61 6.40
N ALA A 34 24.93 3.83 5.79
CA ALA A 34 26.06 3.20 6.48
C ALA A 34 27.07 4.22 7.03
N GLN A 35 27.40 5.26 6.26
CA GLN A 35 28.40 6.26 6.65
C GLN A 35 27.94 7.15 7.82
N TYR A 36 26.65 7.46 7.89
CA TYR A 36 26.08 8.36 8.91
C TYR A 36 25.35 7.61 10.03
N GLY A 37 25.39 6.27 10.04
CA GLY A 37 24.73 5.44 11.06
C GLY A 37 23.20 5.63 11.13
N ILE A 38 22.55 5.93 10.00
CA ILE A 38 21.10 6.17 9.93
C ILE A 38 20.40 5.14 9.05
N SER A 39 19.09 4.94 9.25
CA SER A 39 18.30 4.14 8.31
C SER A 39 18.06 4.89 7.00
N THR A 40 17.94 4.15 5.89
CA THR A 40 17.58 4.70 4.57
C THR A 40 16.20 5.39 4.58
N GLU A 41 15.30 4.92 5.45
CA GLU A 41 13.98 5.51 5.71
C GLU A 41 14.09 6.87 6.40
N LEU A 42 15.00 7.03 7.36
CA LEU A 42 15.26 8.31 8.02
C LEU A 42 15.85 9.33 7.02
N LEU A 43 16.77 8.90 6.17
CA LEU A 43 17.30 9.71 5.07
C LEU A 43 16.19 10.14 4.10
N ALA A 44 15.30 9.22 3.73
CA ALA A 44 14.15 9.49 2.87
C ALA A 44 13.17 10.51 3.48
N ARG A 45 12.86 10.35 4.77
CA ARG A 45 12.03 11.28 5.53
C ARG A 45 12.65 12.67 5.54
N ARG A 46 13.94 12.76 5.82
CA ARG A 46 14.67 14.04 5.89
C ARG A 46 14.74 14.76 4.54
N CYS A 47 14.94 14.02 3.45
CA CYS A 47 14.87 14.59 2.10
C CYS A 47 13.46 15.11 1.76
N SER A 48 12.42 14.43 2.26
CA SER A 48 11.02 14.82 2.03
C SER A 48 10.66 16.09 2.81
N GLU A 49 11.09 16.19 4.08
CA GLU A 49 10.95 17.39 4.92
C GLU A 49 11.59 18.62 4.27
N MET A 50 12.80 18.45 3.70
CA MET A 50 13.52 19.53 3.04
C MET A 50 13.19 19.68 1.54
N ARG A 51 12.20 18.95 1.00
CA ARG A 51 11.84 18.97 -0.43
C ARG A 51 13.05 18.84 -1.36
N ILE A 52 13.89 17.86 -1.09
CA ILE A 52 15.06 17.52 -1.89
C ILE A 52 14.66 16.40 -2.86
N PRO A 53 14.80 16.59 -4.19
CA PRO A 53 14.53 15.52 -5.15
C PRO A 53 15.54 14.39 -4.94
N ARG A 54 15.07 13.14 -4.96
CA ARG A 54 15.90 11.95 -4.79
C ARG A 54 16.08 11.22 -6.12
N PRO A 55 17.22 10.54 -6.34
CA PRO A 55 17.42 9.66 -7.48
C PRO A 55 16.31 8.61 -7.57
N LEU A 56 15.77 8.38 -8.78
CA LEU A 56 14.79 7.32 -9.02
C LEU A 56 15.40 5.93 -8.79
N ALA A 57 14.56 4.94 -8.46
CA ALA A 57 15.00 3.55 -8.36
C ALA A 57 15.64 3.09 -9.69
N GLY A 58 16.93 2.78 -9.66
CA GLY A 58 17.72 2.43 -10.85
C GLY A 58 18.60 3.55 -11.42
N TYR A 59 18.54 4.77 -10.90
CA TYR A 59 19.41 5.89 -11.32
C TYR A 59 20.89 5.53 -11.27
N TRP A 60 21.36 4.94 -10.17
CA TRP A 60 22.76 4.51 -10.02
C TRP A 60 23.17 3.41 -11.00
N LYS A 61 22.25 2.52 -11.37
CA LYS A 61 22.47 1.51 -12.42
C LYS A 61 22.54 2.14 -13.82
N ALA A 62 21.76 3.20 -14.08
CA ALA A 62 21.82 3.97 -15.32
C ALA A 62 23.09 4.84 -15.40
N LEU A 63 23.56 5.36 -14.27
CA LEU A 63 24.80 6.15 -14.16
C LEU A 63 26.03 5.29 -14.50
N ALA A 64 26.10 4.07 -13.97
CA ALA A 64 27.16 3.10 -14.30
C ALA A 64 27.18 2.70 -15.79
N LYS A 65 26.04 2.86 -16.50
CA LYS A 65 25.88 2.59 -17.93
C LYS A 65 26.00 3.83 -18.81
N GLY A 66 26.25 5.01 -18.22
CA GLY A 66 26.36 6.28 -18.95
C GLY A 66 25.03 6.85 -19.48
N THR A 67 23.88 6.31 -19.07
CA THR A 67 22.54 6.70 -19.57
C THR A 67 21.68 7.38 -18.51
N ALA A 68 22.28 7.97 -17.47
CA ALA A 68 21.52 8.60 -16.39
C ALA A 68 20.86 9.91 -16.86
N PRO A 69 19.59 10.17 -16.50
CA PRO A 69 18.95 11.46 -16.75
C PRO A 69 19.64 12.59 -15.96
N ALA A 70 19.51 13.83 -16.44
CA ALA A 70 20.09 15.00 -15.79
C ALA A 70 19.56 15.19 -14.36
N ILE A 71 20.45 15.65 -13.47
CA ILE A 71 20.11 15.89 -12.06
C ILE A 71 19.13 17.07 -11.98
N PRO A 72 17.94 16.92 -11.37
CA PRO A 72 16.94 17.97 -11.25
C PRO A 72 17.41 19.07 -10.28
N ALA A 73 17.29 20.34 -10.69
CA ALA A 73 17.69 21.49 -9.89
C ALA A 73 16.93 21.57 -8.54
N LEU A 74 17.64 22.01 -7.48
CA LEU A 74 17.08 22.17 -6.14
C LEU A 74 16.03 23.30 -6.12
N HIS A 75 14.75 22.97 -5.95
CA HIS A 75 13.67 23.96 -5.86
C HIS A 75 13.86 24.93 -4.68
N ALA A 76 13.69 26.25 -4.80
CA ALA A 76 13.80 27.15 -3.63
C ALA A 76 12.69 26.88 -2.57
N LEU A 77 13.06 26.82 -1.27
CA LEU A 77 12.07 26.81 -0.18
C LEU A 77 11.48 28.23 -0.05
N LYS A 78 10.22 28.41 -0.46
CA LYS A 78 9.49 29.66 -0.17
C LYS A 78 9.33 29.80 1.35
N LYS A 79 10.03 30.78 1.95
CA LYS A 79 9.70 31.33 3.28
C LYS A 79 8.27 31.89 3.25
N GLY A 80 7.53 31.69 4.34
CA GLY A 80 6.11 31.99 4.45
C GLY A 80 5.76 33.46 4.13
N LYS A 81 4.80 33.57 3.20
CA LYS A 81 3.77 34.60 2.93
C LYS A 81 4.13 36.10 3.08
N ALA A 82 4.08 36.78 1.94
CA ALA A 82 3.33 38.04 1.80
C ALA A 82 2.69 38.11 0.42
N VAL A 83 1.37 38.22 0.44
CA VAL A 83 0.50 38.68 -0.65
C VAL A 83 0.93 40.11 -1.01
N LYS A 84 1.08 40.42 -2.29
CA LYS A 84 0.99 41.81 -2.79
C LYS A 84 -0.37 41.97 -3.45
N ILE A 85 -1.31 42.54 -2.71
CA ILE A 85 -2.39 43.33 -3.30
C ILE A 85 -2.02 44.77 -2.95
N HIS A 86 -2.00 45.62 -3.98
CA HIS A 86 -1.82 47.05 -3.85
C HIS A 86 -2.99 47.64 -3.05
N GLU A 87 -2.69 48.46 -2.06
CA GLU A 87 -3.66 49.41 -1.53
C GLU A 87 -2.93 50.72 -1.19
N ASN A 88 -3.42 51.81 -1.79
CA ASN A 88 -3.22 53.15 -1.26
C ASN A 88 -4.40 53.46 -0.35
N ASP A 89 -4.06 53.98 0.83
CA ASP A 89 -4.82 54.82 1.77
C ASP A 89 -6.12 54.30 2.44
N SER A 90 -5.91 53.71 3.64
CA SER A 90 -6.37 54.12 5.00
C SER A 90 -7.79 54.66 5.24
N PRO A 91 -8.28 54.69 6.51
CA PRO A 91 -8.34 53.64 7.54
C PRO A 91 -9.73 53.61 8.23
N SER A 92 -10.15 52.51 8.89
CA SER A 92 -11.02 52.58 10.09
C SER A 92 -11.40 51.20 10.65
N VAL A 93 -10.85 50.90 11.83
CA VAL A 93 -11.44 50.30 13.05
C VAL A 93 -12.66 49.35 12.89
N GLN A 94 -12.49 48.08 13.30
CA GLN A 94 -13.17 47.36 14.41
C GLN A 94 -13.24 45.84 14.17
N SER A 95 -12.72 45.07 15.13
CA SER A 95 -12.99 43.63 15.37
C SER A 95 -14.36 43.44 16.06
N PRO A 96 -14.81 42.22 16.43
CA PRO A 96 -14.85 40.92 15.75
C PRO A 96 -16.26 40.26 15.85
N ALA A 97 -16.61 39.28 15.01
CA ALA A 97 -17.59 38.24 15.38
C ALA A 97 -17.52 36.99 14.49
N ILE A 98 -17.56 35.84 15.15
CA ILE A 98 -17.67 34.49 14.61
C ILE A 98 -19.06 34.31 13.98
N THR A 99 -19.15 33.76 12.77
CA THR A 99 -20.37 33.05 12.33
C THR A 99 -20.01 31.92 11.37
N ALA A 100 -20.49 30.72 11.71
CA ALA A 100 -20.41 29.50 10.93
C ALA A 100 -21.18 29.63 9.61
N SER A 101 -20.60 29.17 8.50
CA SER A 101 -21.29 29.02 7.23
C SER A 101 -21.58 27.56 6.88
N LYS A 102 -22.86 27.36 6.57
CA LYS A 102 -23.60 26.18 6.13
C LYS A 102 -23.06 25.61 4.79
N PRO A 103 -23.19 24.30 4.51
CA PRO A 103 -22.63 23.71 3.29
C PRO A 103 -23.39 24.15 2.03
N GLU A 104 -22.67 24.69 1.06
CA GLU A 104 -23.16 24.95 -0.29
C GLU A 104 -23.25 23.64 -1.09
N SER A 105 -24.41 23.43 -1.72
CA SER A 105 -24.72 22.32 -2.62
C SER A 105 -23.90 22.40 -3.93
N PRO A 106 -23.59 21.25 -4.56
CA PRO A 106 -22.72 21.24 -5.73
C PRO A 106 -23.49 21.74 -6.97
N VAL A 107 -22.95 22.80 -7.57
CA VAL A 107 -23.41 23.34 -8.86
C VAL A 107 -23.13 22.30 -9.95
N THR A 108 -24.19 21.71 -10.48
CA THR A 108 -24.14 20.81 -11.65
C THR A 108 -23.64 21.58 -12.87
N ARG A 109 -22.37 21.36 -13.25
CA ARG A 109 -21.86 21.83 -14.55
C ARG A 109 -22.52 21.02 -15.66
N LYS A 110 -23.38 21.69 -16.44
CA LYS A 110 -23.95 21.16 -17.69
C LYS A 110 -22.81 20.74 -18.64
N GLN A 111 -22.65 19.43 -18.86
CA GLN A 111 -21.71 18.89 -19.82
C GLN A 111 -22.35 18.89 -21.22
N THR A 112 -21.68 19.52 -22.18
CA THR A 112 -22.00 19.41 -23.61
C THR A 112 -21.71 17.99 -24.14
N PRO A 113 -22.45 17.52 -25.15
CA PRO A 113 -22.29 16.18 -25.70
C PRO A 113 -21.04 16.14 -26.60
N VAL A 114 -19.91 15.74 -26.03
CA VAL A 114 -18.69 15.41 -26.77
C VAL A 114 -18.72 13.92 -27.09
N THR A 115 -19.18 13.57 -28.28
CA THR A 115 -19.12 12.21 -28.89
C THR A 115 -17.67 11.74 -29.17
N GLY A 116 -16.66 12.36 -28.57
CA GLY A 116 -15.26 12.28 -28.99
C GLY A 116 -14.33 11.38 -28.18
N ASN A 117 -14.75 10.79 -27.05
CA ASN A 117 -13.77 10.08 -26.20
C ASN A 117 -13.46 8.63 -26.66
N GLY A 118 -14.42 7.92 -27.25
CA GLY A 118 -14.25 6.51 -27.64
C GLY A 118 -13.20 6.28 -28.74
N TYR A 119 -13.18 7.15 -29.75
CA TYR A 119 -12.24 7.06 -30.87
C TYR A 119 -10.78 7.26 -30.45
N GLY A 120 -10.52 8.13 -29.46
CA GLY A 120 -9.18 8.30 -28.90
C GLY A 120 -8.65 7.02 -28.24
N LEU A 121 -9.50 6.33 -27.48
CA LEU A 121 -9.17 5.07 -26.83
C LEU A 121 -8.89 3.94 -27.84
N ILE A 122 -9.65 3.90 -28.94
CA ILE A 122 -9.44 2.95 -30.05
C ILE A 122 -8.13 3.25 -30.79
N ASN A 123 -7.81 4.52 -31.05
CA ASN A 123 -6.57 4.91 -31.71
C ASN A 123 -5.34 4.57 -30.87
N ASP A 124 -5.45 4.68 -29.55
CA ASP A 124 -4.44 4.19 -28.61
C ASP A 124 -4.21 2.68 -28.80
N LEU A 125 -5.28 1.86 -28.91
CA LEU A 125 -5.11 0.44 -29.17
C LEU A 125 -4.38 0.17 -30.51
N LYS A 126 -4.80 0.84 -31.60
CA LYS A 126 -4.15 0.74 -32.92
C LYS A 126 -2.68 1.12 -32.91
N THR A 127 -2.30 2.06 -32.05
CA THR A 127 -0.91 2.54 -31.94
C THR A 127 -0.03 1.57 -31.16
N TYR A 128 -0.55 0.99 -30.07
CA TYR A 128 0.28 0.28 -29.09
C TYR A 128 0.17 -1.25 -29.11
N LEU A 129 -0.91 -1.85 -29.64
CA LEU A 129 -1.06 -3.31 -29.68
C LEU A 129 -0.23 -3.95 -30.81
N PRO A 130 -0.34 -3.54 -32.09
CA PRO A 130 0.41 -4.18 -33.18
C PRO A 130 1.94 -4.25 -32.99
N PRO A 131 2.63 -3.20 -32.49
CA PRO A 131 4.08 -3.27 -32.29
C PRO A 131 4.48 -3.96 -30.96
N SER A 132 3.52 -4.47 -30.18
CA SER A 132 3.80 -5.04 -28.87
C SER A 132 4.38 -6.46 -28.92
N THR A 133 4.97 -6.88 -27.80
CA THR A 133 5.37 -8.28 -27.64
C THR A 133 4.14 -9.17 -27.65
N VAL A 134 4.28 -10.38 -28.20
CA VAL A 134 3.20 -11.38 -28.26
C VAL A 134 3.52 -12.52 -27.31
N THR A 135 2.52 -13.04 -26.59
CA THR A 135 2.69 -14.23 -25.73
C THR A 135 2.98 -15.48 -26.56
N GLU A 136 3.44 -16.56 -25.91
CA GLU A 136 3.61 -17.85 -26.62
C GLU A 136 2.28 -18.35 -27.21
N ASP A 137 1.16 -17.99 -26.57
CA ASP A 137 -0.21 -18.36 -26.96
C ASP A 137 -0.80 -17.46 -28.06
N GLY A 138 -0.10 -16.39 -28.46
CA GLY A 138 -0.49 -15.55 -29.60
C GLY A 138 -1.22 -14.25 -29.25
N TYR A 139 -1.30 -13.83 -27.98
CA TYR A 139 -1.95 -12.59 -27.56
C TYR A 139 -0.98 -11.40 -27.50
N TYR A 140 -1.47 -10.20 -27.84
CA TYR A 140 -0.71 -8.96 -27.64
C TYR A 140 -0.46 -8.65 -26.16
N LYS A 141 0.74 -8.15 -25.86
CA LYS A 141 1.19 -7.78 -24.52
C LYS A 141 1.89 -6.42 -24.54
N PRO A 142 1.14 -5.31 -24.63
CA PRO A 142 1.70 -3.97 -24.69
C PRO A 142 2.39 -3.57 -23.38
N ALA A 143 3.49 -2.80 -23.49
CA ALA A 143 4.17 -2.23 -22.32
C ALA A 143 3.34 -1.09 -21.68
N LYS A 144 2.62 -0.32 -22.50
CA LYS A 144 1.74 0.76 -22.03
C LYS A 144 0.59 0.17 -21.23
N LYS A 145 0.38 0.67 -20.01
CA LYS A 145 -0.63 0.17 -19.05
C LYS A 145 -1.95 0.93 -19.02
N LYS A 146 -1.98 2.14 -19.58
CA LYS A 146 -3.18 2.97 -19.73
C LYS A 146 -3.77 2.75 -21.13
N LEU A 147 -4.43 1.61 -21.31
CA LEU A 147 -5.14 1.22 -22.53
C LEU A 147 -6.45 0.52 -22.14
N LEU A 148 -7.36 0.37 -23.10
CA LEU A 148 -8.55 -0.46 -22.91
C LEU A 148 -8.17 -1.91 -22.58
N ASP A 149 -8.99 -2.56 -21.78
CA ASP A 149 -8.84 -3.93 -21.29
C ASP A 149 -9.21 -4.90 -22.40
N LEU A 150 -8.24 -5.09 -23.30
CA LEU A 150 -8.37 -5.86 -24.53
C LEU A 150 -7.30 -6.94 -24.58
N ASN A 151 -7.74 -8.20 -24.67
CA ASN A 151 -6.87 -9.35 -24.89
C ASN A 151 -7.20 -10.00 -26.24
N VAL A 152 -6.37 -9.77 -27.25
CA VAL A 152 -6.61 -10.26 -28.62
C VAL A 152 -5.32 -10.73 -29.27
N SER A 153 -5.47 -11.67 -30.20
CA SER A 153 -4.42 -12.08 -31.11
C SER A 153 -4.30 -11.13 -32.31
N ASP A 154 -3.27 -11.32 -33.11
CA ASP A 154 -3.10 -10.62 -34.38
C ASP A 154 -4.30 -10.82 -35.32
N THR A 155 -4.80 -12.06 -35.43
CA THR A 155 -5.95 -12.39 -36.28
C THR A 155 -7.27 -11.82 -35.77
N GLY A 156 -7.40 -11.64 -34.45
CA GLY A 156 -8.61 -11.10 -33.83
C GLY A 156 -8.64 -9.56 -33.75
N PHE A 157 -7.53 -8.88 -34.03
CA PHE A 157 -7.38 -7.46 -33.73
C PHE A 157 -8.41 -6.59 -34.47
N ASP A 158 -8.52 -6.75 -35.79
CA ASP A 158 -9.42 -5.92 -36.60
C ASP A 158 -10.89 -6.13 -36.23
N SER A 159 -11.29 -7.38 -35.97
CA SER A 159 -12.65 -7.70 -35.51
C SER A 159 -12.96 -7.09 -34.14
N ALA A 160 -11.99 -7.04 -33.24
CA ALA A 160 -12.16 -6.41 -31.93
C ALA A 160 -12.30 -4.89 -32.05
N ILE A 161 -11.50 -4.25 -32.91
CA ILE A 161 -11.59 -2.81 -33.18
C ILE A 161 -12.95 -2.47 -33.81
N GLU A 162 -13.42 -3.26 -34.78
CA GLU A 162 -14.73 -3.08 -35.39
C GLU A 162 -15.85 -3.17 -34.34
N PHE A 163 -15.80 -4.20 -33.49
CA PHE A 163 -16.76 -4.35 -32.41
C PHE A 163 -16.73 -3.15 -31.45
N LEU A 164 -15.55 -2.73 -30.98
CA LEU A 164 -15.42 -1.60 -30.06
C LEU A 164 -15.94 -0.30 -30.67
N SER A 165 -15.70 -0.06 -31.95
CA SER A 165 -16.26 1.11 -32.66
C SER A 165 -17.78 1.10 -32.61
N ARG A 166 -18.42 0.00 -33.02
CA ARG A 166 -19.90 -0.11 -33.01
C ARG A 166 -20.47 -0.07 -31.60
N PHE A 167 -19.77 -0.66 -30.64
CA PHE A 167 -20.18 -0.65 -29.23
C PHE A 167 -20.13 0.77 -28.66
N PHE A 168 -19.05 1.52 -28.90
CA PHE A 168 -18.93 2.90 -28.45
C PHE A 168 -19.92 3.84 -29.14
N ASP A 169 -20.21 3.65 -30.43
CA ASP A 169 -21.25 4.40 -31.12
C ASP A 169 -22.63 4.13 -30.50
N ALA A 170 -22.92 2.87 -30.16
CA ALA A 170 -24.19 2.50 -29.52
C ALA A 170 -24.32 3.05 -28.09
N LEU A 171 -23.22 3.02 -27.31
CA LEU A 171 -23.16 3.69 -26.00
C LEU A 171 -23.37 5.20 -26.14
N GLY A 172 -22.72 5.83 -27.12
CA GLY A 172 -22.83 7.26 -27.39
C GLY A 172 -24.25 7.70 -27.74
N LYS A 173 -25.01 6.87 -28.48
CA LYS A 173 -26.44 7.10 -28.77
C LYS A 173 -27.31 7.13 -27.50
N GLN A 174 -26.91 6.43 -26.45
CA GLN A 174 -27.58 6.45 -25.15
C GLN A 174 -27.05 7.55 -24.21
N GLY A 175 -26.08 8.35 -24.68
CA GLY A 175 -25.41 9.37 -23.87
C GLY A 175 -24.32 8.83 -22.93
N TYR A 176 -23.95 7.55 -23.05
CA TYR A 176 -22.91 6.93 -22.23
C TYR A 176 -21.51 7.20 -22.80
N ARG A 177 -20.51 7.26 -21.93
CA ARG A 177 -19.12 7.65 -22.31
C ARG A 177 -18.13 6.60 -21.82
N ALA A 178 -17.19 6.17 -22.67
CA ALA A 178 -16.09 5.30 -22.25
C ALA A 178 -14.91 6.13 -21.70
N THR A 179 -14.25 5.67 -20.64
CA THR A 179 -13.05 6.30 -20.05
C THR A 179 -12.11 5.25 -19.44
N LEU A 180 -10.87 5.64 -19.14
CA LEU A 180 -9.87 4.83 -18.43
C LEU A 180 -9.54 5.42 -17.05
N ASP A 181 -10.12 6.56 -16.70
CA ASP A 181 -9.72 7.36 -15.54
C ASP A 181 -10.95 7.88 -14.81
N THR A 182 -10.93 7.73 -13.48
CA THR A 182 -11.91 8.29 -12.55
C THR A 182 -11.15 9.00 -11.44
N PRO A 183 -11.29 10.32 -11.29
CA PRO A 183 -10.68 11.04 -10.19
C PRO A 183 -11.17 10.49 -8.84
N GLY A 184 -10.25 10.20 -7.92
CA GLY A 184 -10.55 10.01 -6.50
C GLY A 184 -10.72 8.57 -6.00
N GLU A 185 -11.13 7.61 -6.83
CA GLU A 185 -11.36 6.22 -6.39
C GLU A 185 -10.63 5.18 -7.25
N ARG A 186 -10.03 4.19 -6.60
CA ARG A 186 -9.39 3.05 -7.27
C ARG A 186 -10.46 2.01 -7.62
N MET A 187 -10.85 2.01 -8.89
CA MET A 187 -11.83 1.07 -9.44
C MET A 187 -11.23 -0.35 -9.56
N HIS A 188 -11.98 -1.35 -9.11
CA HIS A 188 -11.58 -2.75 -9.18
C HIS A 188 -11.76 -3.30 -10.60
N ARG A 189 -10.83 -4.17 -11.03
CA ARG A 189 -10.91 -4.91 -12.29
C ARG A 189 -11.29 -6.36 -11.99
N ALA A 190 -12.43 -6.83 -12.50
CA ALA A 190 -12.82 -8.23 -12.38
C ALA A 190 -11.92 -9.14 -13.23
N ASP A 191 -11.68 -10.35 -12.74
CA ASP A 191 -11.05 -11.39 -13.53
C ASP A 191 -11.97 -11.88 -14.65
N ILE A 192 -11.35 -12.40 -15.70
CA ILE A 192 -12.03 -12.91 -16.88
C ILE A 192 -11.58 -14.35 -17.13
N ASP A 193 -12.54 -15.24 -17.37
CA ASP A 193 -12.28 -16.57 -17.90
C ASP A 193 -12.59 -16.58 -19.39
N ILE A 194 -11.55 -16.69 -20.20
CA ILE A 194 -11.62 -16.63 -21.66
C ILE A 194 -11.70 -18.02 -22.30
N LYS A 195 -11.87 -19.09 -21.53
CA LYS A 195 -12.15 -20.41 -22.09
C LYS A 195 -13.47 -20.39 -22.83
N GLU A 196 -13.48 -20.88 -24.06
CA GLU A 196 -14.71 -20.95 -24.83
C GLU A 196 -15.71 -21.94 -24.21
N ASP A 197 -15.25 -23.16 -23.90
CA ASP A 197 -15.97 -24.12 -23.08
C ASP A 197 -15.34 -24.17 -21.67
N PRO A 198 -16.08 -23.75 -20.62
CA PRO A 198 -15.58 -23.79 -19.24
C PRO A 198 -15.20 -25.21 -18.76
N LYS A 199 -15.80 -26.25 -19.35
CA LYS A 199 -15.53 -27.65 -18.99
C LYS A 199 -14.27 -28.19 -19.65
N GLU A 200 -13.70 -27.47 -20.62
CA GLU A 200 -12.53 -27.91 -21.34
C GLU A 200 -11.28 -27.84 -20.45
N GLY A 201 -10.51 -28.93 -20.47
CA GLY A 201 -9.20 -29.01 -19.82
C GLY A 201 -8.25 -27.98 -20.41
N GLY A 202 -7.19 -27.66 -19.67
CA GLY A 202 -6.19 -26.69 -20.10
C GLY A 202 -5.64 -25.92 -18.93
N TYR A 203 -4.32 -25.71 -18.93
CA TYR A 203 -3.63 -24.94 -17.91
C TYR A 203 -4.00 -23.47 -18.05
N ARG A 204 -4.42 -22.86 -16.94
CA ARG A 204 -4.62 -21.42 -16.85
C ARG A 204 -3.24 -20.77 -16.72
N TRP A 205 -2.65 -20.35 -17.83
CA TRP A 205 -1.47 -19.49 -17.77
C TRP A 205 -1.94 -18.04 -17.58
N ASP A 206 -1.53 -17.41 -16.48
CA ASP A 206 -1.79 -16.01 -16.13
C ASP A 206 -1.06 -15.00 -17.04
N ASN A 207 -0.92 -15.31 -18.33
CA ASN A 207 -0.14 -14.54 -19.28
C ASN A 207 -0.93 -13.41 -19.95
N LEU A 208 -2.24 -13.29 -19.68
CA LEU A 208 -3.07 -12.22 -20.21
C LEU A 208 -2.54 -10.86 -19.78
N TRP A 209 -2.57 -9.93 -20.72
CA TRP A 209 -2.18 -8.57 -20.44
C TRP A 209 -3.26 -7.89 -19.58
N ARG A 210 -2.79 -7.14 -18.59
CA ARG A 210 -3.64 -6.43 -17.62
C ARG A 210 -3.34 -4.93 -17.64
N PRO A 211 -4.35 -4.06 -17.84
CA PRO A 211 -4.21 -2.62 -17.68
C PRO A 211 -4.09 -2.23 -16.19
N TYR A 212 -3.64 -1.01 -15.91
CA TYR A 212 -3.63 -0.46 -14.55
C TYR A 212 -5.00 0.00 -14.08
N THR A 213 -5.82 0.48 -15.00
CA THR A 213 -7.20 0.87 -14.74
C THR A 213 -8.15 0.03 -15.57
N PRO A 214 -9.31 -0.37 -15.03
CA PRO A 214 -10.33 -1.03 -15.82
C PRO A 214 -10.82 -0.09 -16.94
N SER A 215 -11.37 -0.67 -18.01
CA SER A 215 -12.11 0.14 -19.00
C SER A 215 -13.48 0.46 -18.45
N LEU A 216 -13.81 1.75 -18.39
CA LEU A 216 -15.00 2.24 -17.72
C LEU A 216 -16.01 2.78 -18.72
N ILE A 217 -17.29 2.64 -18.38
CA ILE A 217 -18.45 3.22 -19.03
C ILE A 217 -19.15 4.09 -17.98
N CYS A 218 -19.22 5.38 -18.24
CA CYS A 218 -19.94 6.35 -17.42
C CYS A 218 -21.42 6.37 -17.85
N VAL A 219 -22.30 6.05 -16.90
CA VAL A 219 -23.77 6.08 -17.02
C VAL A 219 -24.28 7.06 -15.96
N GLY A 220 -24.47 8.32 -16.36
CA GLY A 220 -24.71 9.40 -15.40
C GLY A 220 -23.51 9.55 -14.45
N ASP A 221 -23.78 9.50 -13.14
CA ASP A 221 -22.75 9.56 -12.09
C ASP A 221 -22.17 8.19 -11.71
N MET A 222 -22.69 7.11 -12.30
CA MET A 222 -22.28 5.75 -11.98
C MET A 222 -21.33 5.18 -13.03
N HIS A 223 -20.39 4.35 -12.57
CA HIS A 223 -19.39 3.72 -13.42
C HIS A 223 -19.65 2.22 -13.54
N PHE A 224 -19.57 1.72 -14.76
CA PHE A 224 -19.49 0.30 -15.06
C PHE A 224 -18.13 0.00 -15.66
N ALA A 225 -17.62 -1.20 -15.46
CA ALA A 225 -16.39 -1.64 -16.08
C ALA A 225 -16.65 -2.73 -17.10
N PHE A 226 -15.78 -2.81 -18.11
CA PHE A 226 -15.81 -3.86 -19.10
C PHE A 226 -14.42 -4.38 -19.44
N ASN A 227 -14.38 -5.60 -19.96
CA ASN A 227 -13.22 -6.16 -20.63
C ASN A 227 -13.69 -6.91 -21.88
N LEU A 228 -12.84 -6.91 -22.91
CA LEU A 228 -13.07 -7.62 -24.16
C LEU A 228 -11.91 -8.58 -24.37
N ALA A 229 -12.22 -9.84 -24.64
CA ALA A 229 -11.19 -10.82 -24.93
C ALA A 229 -11.60 -11.75 -26.05
N GLU A 230 -10.64 -12.14 -26.87
CA GLU A 230 -10.75 -13.29 -27.75
C GLU A 230 -10.65 -14.57 -26.91
N MET A 231 -11.61 -15.48 -27.09
CA MET A 231 -11.71 -16.72 -26.35
C MET A 231 -10.66 -17.74 -26.81
N THR A 232 -10.45 -18.75 -25.97
CA THR A 232 -9.46 -19.81 -26.18
C THR A 232 -10.13 -21.18 -26.32
N GLU A 233 -9.52 -22.04 -27.12
CA GLU A 233 -9.82 -23.47 -27.22
C GLU A 233 -8.57 -24.28 -26.88
N TYR A 234 -8.76 -25.49 -26.33
CA TYR A 234 -7.65 -26.37 -25.99
C TYR A 234 -7.36 -27.38 -27.12
N VAL A 235 -6.40 -27.04 -27.99
CA VAL A 235 -6.16 -27.75 -29.24
C VAL A 235 -4.73 -28.27 -29.38
N PRO A 236 -4.50 -29.33 -30.17
CA PRO A 236 -3.17 -29.76 -30.56
C PRO A 236 -2.39 -28.61 -31.19
N ALA A 237 -1.19 -28.36 -30.69
CA ALA A 237 -0.35 -27.27 -31.18
C ALA A 237 1.12 -27.68 -31.24
N LYS A 238 1.84 -27.07 -32.17
CA LYS A 238 3.30 -27.21 -32.32
C LYS A 238 3.98 -25.88 -32.07
N LYS A 239 5.16 -25.91 -31.43
CA LYS A 239 5.94 -24.70 -31.15
C LYS A 239 6.76 -24.33 -32.40
N VAL A 240 6.49 -23.16 -32.96
CA VAL A 240 7.18 -22.59 -34.14
C VAL A 240 7.68 -21.21 -33.77
N LYS A 241 9.00 -20.97 -33.90
CA LYS A 241 9.62 -19.65 -33.61
C LYS A 241 9.18 -19.07 -32.25
N ASN A 242 9.18 -19.91 -31.22
CA ASN A 242 8.78 -19.59 -29.85
C ASN A 242 7.29 -19.24 -29.63
N ARG A 243 6.39 -19.65 -30.53
CA ARG A 243 4.93 -19.52 -30.38
C ARG A 243 4.24 -20.83 -30.67
N TYR A 244 3.09 -21.06 -30.05
CA TYR A 244 2.24 -22.21 -30.35
C TYR A 244 1.33 -21.90 -31.52
N VAL A 245 1.33 -22.77 -32.52
CA VAL A 245 0.47 -22.69 -33.69
C VAL A 245 -0.32 -23.99 -33.79
N ARG A 246 -1.60 -23.90 -34.20
CA ARG A 246 -2.47 -25.05 -34.39
C ARG A 246 -1.81 -26.11 -35.26
N ASP A 247 -1.82 -27.35 -34.79
CA ASP A 247 -1.39 -28.50 -35.57
C ASP A 247 -2.62 -29.15 -36.22
N GLU A 248 -2.98 -28.67 -37.41
CA GLU A 248 -4.14 -29.18 -38.14
C GLU A 248 -4.01 -30.66 -38.53
N GLN A 249 -2.79 -31.14 -38.82
CA GLN A 249 -2.57 -32.53 -39.18
C GLN A 249 -2.84 -33.42 -37.96
N MET A 250 -2.29 -33.03 -36.81
CA MET A 250 -2.53 -33.71 -35.54
C MET A 250 -4.02 -33.65 -35.14
N ALA A 251 -4.68 -32.50 -35.33
CA ALA A 251 -6.10 -32.36 -35.06
C ALA A 251 -6.98 -33.27 -35.95
N ARG A 252 -6.58 -33.53 -37.20
CA ARG A 252 -7.26 -34.49 -38.09
C ARG A 252 -7.04 -35.93 -37.65
N TRP A 253 -5.82 -36.29 -37.25
CA TRP A 253 -5.49 -37.65 -36.80
C TRP A 253 -6.21 -38.05 -35.51
N ILE A 254 -6.34 -37.12 -34.55
CA ILE A 254 -7.06 -37.37 -33.28
C ILE A 254 -8.57 -37.54 -33.46
N ARG A 255 -9.17 -36.93 -34.51
CA ARG A 255 -10.62 -37.09 -34.80
C ARG A 255 -10.97 -38.44 -35.43
N GLY A 256 -9.99 -39.23 -35.87
CA GLY A 256 -10.20 -40.54 -36.50
C GLY A 256 -10.35 -41.70 -35.51
N LYS A 257 -10.58 -42.91 -36.02
CA LYS A 257 -10.72 -44.15 -35.22
C LYS A 257 -9.45 -44.60 -34.47
N ASN A 258 -8.30 -43.96 -34.73
CA ASN A 258 -6.99 -44.32 -34.15
C ASN A 258 -6.48 -43.21 -33.21
N SER A 259 -7.24 -42.87 -32.16
CA SER A 259 -6.85 -41.84 -31.18
C SER A 259 -5.87 -42.34 -30.11
N GLU A 260 -5.78 -43.65 -29.88
CA GLU A 260 -4.94 -44.27 -28.85
C GLU A 260 -3.41 -44.03 -28.96
N PRO A 261 -2.79 -43.93 -30.16
CA PRO A 261 -1.33 -43.72 -30.27
C PRO A 261 -0.85 -42.32 -29.82
N PHE A 262 -1.78 -41.38 -29.56
CA PHE A 262 -1.48 -39.95 -29.43
C PHE A 262 -1.58 -39.43 -27.98
N LEU A 263 -1.36 -40.29 -26.99
CA LEU A 263 -1.39 -39.96 -25.56
C LEU A 263 -0.45 -38.80 -25.15
N HIS A 264 0.58 -38.51 -25.95
CA HIS A 264 1.60 -37.49 -25.67
C HIS A 264 1.49 -36.21 -26.54
N VAL A 265 0.33 -35.95 -27.15
CA VAL A 265 0.16 -34.74 -27.98
C VAL A 265 0.15 -33.49 -27.10
N SER A 266 1.08 -32.58 -27.38
CA SER A 266 1.12 -31.25 -26.77
C SER A 266 -0.12 -30.47 -27.18
N LYS A 267 -1.03 -30.24 -26.23
CA LYS A 267 -2.20 -29.39 -26.39
C LYS A 267 -1.93 -28.05 -25.71
N HIS A 268 -2.34 -26.96 -26.36
CA HIS A 268 -2.19 -25.60 -25.85
C HIS A 268 -3.49 -24.82 -26.03
N THR A 269 -3.67 -23.81 -25.18
CA THR A 269 -4.80 -22.88 -25.24
C THR A 269 -4.54 -21.82 -26.29
N LEU A 270 -5.26 -21.86 -27.41
CA LEU A 270 -5.06 -20.96 -28.55
C LEU A 270 -6.31 -20.10 -28.84
N PRO A 271 -6.13 -18.87 -29.36
CA PRO A 271 -7.21 -17.91 -29.62
C PRO A 271 -8.12 -18.36 -30.78
N THR A 272 -9.45 -18.39 -30.57
CA THR A 272 -10.45 -18.99 -31.49
C THR A 272 -10.98 -18.06 -32.57
N GLY A 273 -10.68 -16.76 -32.53
CA GLY A 273 -11.32 -15.74 -33.36
C GLY A 273 -12.72 -15.31 -32.88
N ARG A 274 -13.22 -15.87 -31.76
CA ARG A 274 -14.51 -15.50 -31.18
C ARG A 274 -14.31 -14.72 -29.89
N PHE A 275 -15.21 -13.78 -29.61
CA PHE A 275 -15.04 -12.83 -28.52
C PHE A 275 -15.98 -13.06 -27.33
N LEU A 276 -15.52 -12.63 -26.16
CA LEU A 276 -16.27 -12.51 -24.93
C LEU A 276 -16.16 -11.06 -24.44
N LEU A 277 -17.32 -10.43 -24.17
CA LEU A 277 -17.38 -9.18 -23.43
C LEU A 277 -17.91 -9.47 -22.02
N GLN A 278 -17.20 -8.99 -21.00
CA GLN A 278 -17.71 -8.97 -19.63
C GLN A 278 -18.05 -7.53 -19.23
N LEU A 279 -19.24 -7.34 -18.67
CA LEU A 279 -19.63 -6.11 -17.98
C LEU A 279 -19.69 -6.41 -16.48
N TYR A 280 -19.17 -5.50 -15.66
CA TYR A 280 -19.14 -5.71 -14.22
C TYR A 280 -19.13 -4.39 -13.44
N SER A 281 -19.45 -4.47 -12.15
CA SER A 281 -19.33 -3.33 -11.25
C SER A 281 -17.87 -3.12 -10.84
N PRO A 282 -17.30 -1.91 -11.04
CA PRO A 282 -15.95 -1.59 -10.58
C PRO A 282 -15.88 -1.34 -9.07
N TYR A 283 -17.02 -1.17 -8.40
CA TYR A 283 -17.07 -0.91 -6.97
C TYR A 283 -16.92 -2.20 -6.20
N SER A 284 -15.94 -2.28 -5.29
CA SER A 284 -15.72 -3.45 -4.43
C SER A 284 -16.95 -3.83 -3.59
N SER A 285 -17.80 -2.85 -3.30
CA SER A 285 -19.00 -2.99 -2.50
C SER A 285 -20.20 -3.55 -3.26
N ALA A 286 -20.18 -3.54 -4.59
CA ALA A 286 -21.30 -3.96 -5.42
C ALA A 286 -20.95 -5.21 -6.24
N LYS A 287 -21.74 -6.27 -6.08
CA LYS A 287 -21.55 -7.56 -6.76
C LYS A 287 -22.46 -7.62 -7.97
N TRP A 288 -21.93 -7.27 -9.13
CA TRP A 288 -22.62 -7.40 -10.41
C TRP A 288 -21.62 -7.74 -11.52
N LEU A 289 -21.91 -8.79 -12.29
CA LEU A 289 -21.09 -9.27 -13.40
C LEU A 289 -21.98 -10.01 -14.40
N VAL A 290 -21.87 -9.66 -15.67
CA VAL A 290 -22.58 -10.29 -16.79
C VAL A 290 -21.61 -10.55 -17.93
N GLN A 291 -21.72 -11.71 -18.57
CA GLN A 291 -20.87 -12.12 -19.69
C GLN A 291 -21.69 -12.31 -20.97
N PHE A 292 -21.15 -11.82 -22.09
CA PHE A 292 -21.72 -11.96 -23.43
C PHE A 292 -20.71 -12.66 -24.33
N ARG A 293 -21.00 -13.91 -24.69
CA ARG A 293 -20.11 -14.76 -25.48
C ARG A 293 -20.57 -14.80 -26.94
N GLN A 294 -19.63 -14.73 -27.87
CA GLN A 294 -19.87 -14.98 -29.28
C GLN A 294 -19.97 -16.48 -29.54
N THR A 295 -21.05 -16.90 -30.17
CA THR A 295 -21.24 -18.28 -30.60
C THR A 295 -21.20 -18.37 -32.13
N LYS A 296 -21.23 -19.60 -32.67
CA LYS A 296 -21.31 -19.80 -34.13
C LYS A 296 -22.59 -19.21 -34.74
N GLN A 297 -23.66 -19.11 -33.95
CA GLN A 297 -24.99 -18.66 -34.38
C GLN A 297 -25.26 -17.20 -34.02
N CYS A 298 -24.58 -16.65 -33.00
CA CYS A 298 -24.82 -15.30 -32.52
C CYS A 298 -23.52 -14.51 -32.44
N GLY A 299 -23.43 -13.46 -33.26
CA GLY A 299 -22.32 -12.51 -33.23
C GLY A 299 -22.32 -11.66 -31.96
N LEU A 300 -21.15 -11.16 -31.58
CA LEU A 300 -21.05 -10.26 -30.42
C LEU A 300 -21.72 -8.90 -30.71
N ILE A 301 -21.59 -8.39 -31.94
CA ILE A 301 -22.20 -7.11 -32.38
C ILE A 301 -23.73 -7.15 -32.26
N SER A 302 -24.37 -8.28 -32.60
CA SER A 302 -25.84 -8.41 -32.48
C SER A 302 -26.33 -8.39 -31.02
N GLN A 303 -25.45 -8.60 -30.04
CA GLN A 303 -25.79 -8.57 -28.62
C GLN A 303 -25.67 -7.18 -27.99
N ILE A 304 -25.18 -6.17 -28.72
CA ILE A 304 -25.01 -4.79 -28.22
C ILE A 304 -26.30 -4.23 -27.59
N PRO A 305 -27.50 -4.38 -28.18
CA PRO A 305 -28.74 -3.92 -27.53
C PRO A 305 -28.99 -4.58 -26.17
N LYS A 306 -28.68 -5.88 -26.05
CA LYS A 306 -28.82 -6.62 -24.78
C LYS A 306 -27.81 -6.15 -23.73
N MET A 307 -26.58 -5.83 -24.16
CA MET A 307 -25.55 -5.26 -23.29
C MET A 307 -25.99 -3.91 -22.72
N ILE A 308 -26.57 -3.05 -23.56
CA ILE A 308 -27.09 -1.74 -23.14
C ILE A 308 -28.25 -1.92 -22.15
N SER A 309 -29.22 -2.81 -22.44
CA SER A 309 -30.31 -3.11 -21.50
C SER A 309 -29.78 -3.60 -20.15
N ALA A 310 -28.79 -4.51 -20.16
CA ALA A 310 -28.19 -5.02 -18.93
C ALA A 310 -27.51 -3.92 -18.09
N LEU A 311 -26.90 -2.91 -18.73
CA LEU A 311 -26.37 -1.74 -18.03
C LEU A 311 -27.48 -0.93 -17.37
N GLN A 312 -28.59 -0.68 -18.08
CA GLN A 312 -29.74 0.08 -17.59
C GLN A 312 -30.40 -0.62 -16.40
N ASP A 313 -30.64 -1.93 -16.50
CA ASP A 313 -31.26 -2.74 -15.44
C ASP A 313 -30.37 -2.82 -14.18
N ALA A 314 -29.05 -2.74 -14.36
CA ALA A 314 -28.09 -2.80 -13.27
C ALA A 314 -27.95 -1.49 -12.49
N VAL A 315 -28.38 -0.35 -13.03
CA VAL A 315 -28.31 0.96 -12.35
C VAL A 315 -28.98 0.94 -10.97
N PRO A 316 -30.28 0.62 -10.84
CA PRO A 316 -30.94 0.61 -9.54
C PRO A 316 -30.36 -0.44 -8.58
N LEU A 317 -29.93 -1.59 -9.11
CA LEU A 317 -29.34 -2.66 -8.31
C LEU A 317 -28.01 -2.23 -7.67
N ILE A 318 -27.09 -1.66 -8.45
CA ILE A 318 -25.80 -1.22 -7.95
C ILE A 318 -25.97 -0.03 -7.01
N SER A 319 -26.85 0.93 -7.34
CA SER A 319 -27.14 2.06 -6.45
C SER A 319 -27.60 1.61 -5.07
N LYS A 320 -28.47 0.60 -4.99
CA LYS A 320 -28.92 0.04 -3.70
C LYS A 320 -27.76 -0.60 -2.92
N GLN A 321 -26.93 -1.40 -3.59
CA GLN A 321 -25.80 -2.05 -2.95
C GLN A 321 -24.75 -1.05 -2.42
N LEU A 322 -24.52 0.05 -3.15
CA LEU A 322 -23.61 1.11 -2.72
C LEU A 322 -24.13 1.84 -1.47
N GLU A 323 -25.43 2.12 -1.41
CA GLU A 323 -26.03 2.77 -0.25
C GLU A 323 -25.98 1.87 0.99
N GLU A 324 -26.33 0.58 0.84
CA GLU A 324 -26.20 -0.41 1.92
C GLU A 324 -24.76 -0.53 2.43
N ALA A 325 -23.79 -0.48 1.53
CA ALA A 325 -22.38 -0.50 1.90
C ALA A 325 -21.94 0.78 2.63
N ARG A 326 -22.47 1.94 2.22
CA ARG A 326 -22.20 3.23 2.89
C ARG A 326 -22.71 3.23 4.32
N ILE A 327 -23.94 2.76 4.54
CA ILE A 327 -24.55 2.66 5.87
C ILE A 327 -23.72 1.73 6.76
N LYS A 328 -23.38 0.53 6.27
CA LYS A 328 -22.56 -0.44 7.02
C LYS A 328 -21.15 0.08 7.34
N ALA A 329 -20.52 0.82 6.42
CA ALA A 329 -19.21 1.41 6.65
C ALA A 329 -19.23 2.48 7.75
N GLU A 330 -20.29 3.28 7.80
CA GLU A 330 -20.50 4.28 8.84
C GLU A 330 -20.76 3.62 10.21
N GLU A 331 -21.64 2.62 10.26
CA GLU A 331 -21.89 1.83 11.46
C GLU A 331 -20.60 1.19 11.99
N TRP A 332 -19.80 0.60 11.10
CA TRP A 332 -18.50 0.03 11.44
C TRP A 332 -17.52 1.07 11.96
N ARG A 333 -17.47 2.26 11.38
CA ARG A 333 -16.61 3.36 11.85
C ARG A 333 -16.97 3.77 13.27
N ILE A 334 -18.26 4.03 13.52
CA ILE A 334 -18.77 4.38 14.85
C ILE A 334 -18.47 3.27 15.86
N GLN A 335 -18.67 2.00 15.47
CA GLN A 335 -18.39 0.86 16.33
C GLN A 335 -16.90 0.76 16.68
N ARG A 336 -16.02 0.91 15.68
CA ARG A 336 -14.55 0.87 15.90
C ARG A 336 -14.07 2.01 16.78
N GLU A 337 -14.61 3.22 16.63
CA GLU A 337 -14.27 4.35 17.48
C GLU A 337 -14.66 4.09 18.94
N ARG A 338 -15.85 3.51 19.17
CA ARG A 338 -16.30 3.10 20.51
C ARG A 338 -15.40 2.02 21.10
N GLU A 339 -15.09 0.98 20.34
CA GLU A 339 -14.20 -0.10 20.78
C GLU A 339 -12.79 0.41 21.08
N HIS A 340 -12.27 1.31 20.24
CA HIS A 340 -10.95 1.92 20.45
C HIS A 340 -10.93 2.81 21.69
N ALA A 341 -11.99 3.58 21.96
CA ALA A 341 -12.11 4.37 23.19
C ALA A 341 -12.15 3.48 24.44
N ILE A 342 -12.93 2.38 24.41
CA ILE A 342 -12.96 1.40 25.50
C ILE A 342 -11.59 0.75 25.70
N TYR A 343 -10.89 0.42 24.62
CA TYR A 343 -9.54 -0.14 24.67
C TYR A 343 -8.55 0.83 25.32
N LEU A 344 -8.52 2.09 24.89
CA LEU A 344 -7.64 3.11 25.46
C LEU A 344 -7.90 3.32 26.96
N GLU A 345 -9.17 3.30 27.37
CA GLU A 345 -9.53 3.42 28.79
C GLU A 345 -9.06 2.22 29.60
N LYS A 346 -9.21 1.00 29.08
CA LYS A 346 -8.68 -0.21 29.71
C LYS A 346 -7.15 -0.20 29.82
N GLU A 347 -6.46 0.24 28.77
CA GLU A 347 -5.00 0.40 28.79
C GLU A 347 -4.57 1.41 29.84
N ARG A 348 -5.29 2.53 29.97
CA ARG A 348 -5.02 3.56 30.98
C ARG A 348 -5.17 3.01 32.40
N VAL A 349 -6.29 2.34 32.68
CA VAL A 349 -6.52 1.70 33.99
C VAL A 349 -5.45 0.64 34.27
N ARG A 350 -5.08 -0.18 33.27
CA ARG A 350 -4.02 -1.18 33.45
C ARG A 350 -2.67 -0.53 33.77
N GLN A 351 -2.30 0.54 33.07
CA GLN A 351 -1.07 1.28 33.36
C GLN A 351 -1.08 1.91 34.75
N GLU A 352 -2.22 2.47 35.17
CA GLU A 352 -2.39 3.02 36.52
C GLU A 352 -2.23 1.93 37.60
N GLU A 353 -2.84 0.76 37.41
CA GLU A 353 -2.71 -0.39 38.30
C GLU A 353 -1.28 -0.94 38.33
N GLU A 354 -0.62 -1.08 37.18
CA GLU A 354 0.77 -1.52 37.07
C GLU A 354 1.72 -0.54 37.77
N ALA A 355 1.57 0.78 37.54
CA ALA A 355 2.35 1.81 38.18
C ALA A 355 2.15 1.81 39.70
N TYR A 356 0.90 1.66 40.15
CA TYR A 356 0.55 1.55 41.57
C TYR A 356 1.18 0.31 42.21
N ASN A 357 1.03 -0.85 41.60
CA ASN A 357 1.57 -2.11 42.13
C ASN A 357 3.10 -2.11 42.13
N ALA A 358 3.74 -1.58 41.09
CA ALA A 358 5.20 -1.47 41.02
C ALA A 358 5.75 -0.53 42.10
N SER A 359 5.17 0.66 42.27
CA SER A 359 5.58 1.62 43.31
C SER A 359 5.36 1.06 44.72
N ARG A 360 4.22 0.37 44.95
CA ARG A 360 3.94 -0.30 46.23
C ARG A 360 4.91 -1.42 46.55
N THR A 361 5.31 -2.19 45.54
CA THR A 361 6.27 -3.29 45.69
C THR A 361 7.66 -2.76 45.99
N GLU A 362 8.09 -1.70 45.30
CA GLU A 362 9.35 -1.01 45.56
C GLU A 362 9.40 -0.45 46.98
N LEU A 363 8.34 0.23 47.44
CA LEU A 363 8.27 0.76 48.80
C LEU A 363 8.34 -0.35 49.86
N LYS A 364 7.63 -1.47 49.66
CA LYS A 364 7.73 -2.63 50.55
C LYS A 364 9.14 -3.21 50.59
N SER A 365 9.83 -3.26 49.45
CA SER A 365 11.22 -3.70 49.37
C SER A 365 12.15 -2.78 50.18
N ILE A 366 11.94 -1.45 50.09
CA ILE A 366 12.71 -0.47 50.87
C ILE A 366 12.46 -0.66 52.38
N MET A 367 11.21 -0.86 52.79
CA MET A 367 10.87 -1.11 54.20
C MET A 367 11.49 -2.41 54.71
N ALA A 368 11.47 -3.49 53.91
CA ALA A 368 12.08 -4.76 54.27
C ALA A 368 13.59 -4.62 54.43
N GLN A 369 14.27 -3.93 53.50
CA GLN A 369 15.70 -3.68 53.58
C GLN A 369 16.06 -2.84 54.80
N TRP A 370 15.29 -1.77 55.09
CA TRP A 370 15.50 -0.97 56.31
C TRP A 370 15.36 -1.80 57.59
N ALA A 371 14.42 -2.75 57.63
CA ALA A 371 14.25 -3.64 58.77
C ALA A 371 15.42 -4.63 58.93
N GLU A 372 16.04 -5.08 57.84
CA GLU A 372 17.29 -5.85 57.88
C GLU A 372 18.46 -4.98 58.36
N ASP A 373 18.60 -3.77 57.81
CA ASP A 373 19.65 -2.82 58.19
C ASP A 373 19.59 -2.52 59.71
N LYS A 374 18.38 -2.34 60.27
CA LYS A 374 18.19 -2.16 61.72
C LYS A 374 18.52 -3.39 62.53
N ARG A 375 18.19 -4.59 62.05
CA ARG A 375 18.56 -5.86 62.72
C ARG A 375 20.08 -6.05 62.75
N MET A 376 20.77 -5.78 61.64
CA MET A 376 22.22 -5.84 61.57
C MET A 376 22.88 -4.84 62.51
N GLU A 377 22.39 -3.60 62.55
CA GLU A 377 22.94 -2.60 63.45
C GLU A 377 22.67 -2.90 64.92
N GLN A 378 21.53 -3.52 65.24
CA GLN A 378 21.28 -4.03 66.60
C GLN A 378 22.29 -5.13 66.97
N PHE A 379 22.52 -6.11 66.08
CA PHE A 379 23.54 -7.13 66.28
C PHE A 379 24.93 -6.53 66.52
N PHE A 380 25.33 -5.52 65.74
CA PHE A 380 26.63 -4.86 65.96
C PHE A 380 26.72 -4.17 67.31
N ARG A 381 25.67 -3.50 67.79
CA ARG A 381 25.67 -2.88 69.13
C ARG A 381 25.76 -3.92 70.25
N GLU A 382 25.04 -5.04 70.10
CA GLU A 382 25.09 -6.13 71.07
C GLU A 382 26.48 -6.78 71.09
N ALA A 383 27.07 -7.07 69.92
CA ALA A 383 28.42 -7.61 69.80
C ALA A 383 29.51 -6.66 70.34
N GLU A 384 29.37 -5.35 70.12
CA GLU A 384 30.25 -4.32 70.72
C GLU A 384 30.14 -4.32 72.24
N SER A 385 28.93 -4.51 72.79
CA SER A 385 28.68 -4.54 74.23
C SER A 385 29.26 -5.81 74.88
N ASP A 386 29.08 -6.96 74.24
CA ASP A 386 29.63 -8.24 74.72
C ASP A 386 31.17 -8.29 74.66
N ALA A 387 31.77 -7.61 73.67
CA ALA A 387 33.23 -7.54 73.52
C ALA A 387 33.94 -6.80 74.68
N VAL A 388 33.22 -6.02 75.50
CA VAL A 388 33.76 -5.35 76.69
C VAL A 388 34.18 -6.35 77.78
N LEU A 389 33.60 -7.55 77.78
CA LEU A 389 33.88 -8.60 78.77
C LEU A 389 35.07 -9.51 78.37
N LEU A 390 35.70 -9.27 77.22
CA LEU A 390 36.80 -10.08 76.68
C LEU A 390 38.19 -9.51 77.04
N ASP A 391 39.22 -10.35 76.87
CA ASP A 391 40.63 -9.96 77.02
C ASP A 391 41.04 -8.85 76.02
N GLU A 392 41.96 -7.97 76.41
CA GLU A 392 42.34 -6.78 75.62
C GLU A 392 42.83 -7.13 74.20
N GLN A 393 43.52 -8.26 74.03
CA GLN A 393 44.00 -8.67 72.71
C GLN A 393 42.86 -9.16 71.79
N GLN A 394 41.84 -9.81 72.37
CA GLN A 394 40.66 -10.30 71.67
C GLN A 394 39.69 -9.16 71.33
N LYS A 395 39.54 -8.21 72.25
CA LYS A 395 38.71 -7.00 72.08
C LYS A 395 39.14 -6.17 70.86
N VAL A 396 40.46 -5.96 70.68
CA VAL A 396 40.99 -5.24 69.51
C VAL A 396 40.64 -5.95 68.20
N GLN A 397 40.79 -7.27 68.13
CA GLN A 397 40.44 -8.05 66.93
C GLN A 397 38.94 -8.00 66.61
N VAL A 398 38.09 -8.08 67.63
CA VAL A 398 36.62 -8.03 67.45
C VAL A 398 36.18 -6.65 66.96
N MET A 399 36.73 -5.57 67.52
CA MET A 399 36.42 -4.20 67.07
C MET A 399 36.88 -3.93 65.63
N GLU A 400 38.06 -4.43 65.24
CA GLU A 400 38.55 -4.30 63.86
C GLU A 400 37.64 -5.06 62.87
N ARG A 401 37.20 -6.27 63.23
CA ARG A 401 36.25 -7.07 62.44
C ARG A 401 34.87 -6.39 62.31
N LEU A 402 34.36 -5.78 63.38
CA LEU A 402 33.10 -5.04 63.38
C LEU A 402 33.17 -3.79 62.48
N LEU A 403 34.29 -3.08 62.49
CA LEU A 403 34.53 -1.93 61.61
C LEU A 403 34.52 -2.34 60.12
N LEU A 404 35.21 -3.43 59.78
CA LEU A 404 35.20 -3.99 58.42
C LEU A 404 33.80 -4.46 58.01
N ALA A 405 33.04 -5.07 58.92
CA ALA A 405 31.67 -5.49 58.66
C ALA A 405 30.73 -4.31 58.38
N ARG A 406 30.85 -3.21 59.15
CA ARG A 406 30.09 -1.97 58.92
C ARG A 406 30.43 -1.31 57.57
N GLN A 407 31.71 -1.31 57.17
CA GLN A 407 32.15 -0.80 55.86
C GLN A 407 31.72 -1.70 54.69
N PHE A 408 31.64 -3.01 54.90
CA PHE A 408 31.18 -3.93 53.87
C PHE A 408 29.67 -3.79 53.61
N LEU A 409 28.89 -3.49 54.65
CA LEU A 409 27.43 -3.40 54.59
C LEU A 409 26.90 -1.97 54.39
N SER A 410 27.77 -0.96 54.27
CA SER A 410 27.38 0.42 53.97
C SER A 410 26.96 0.55 52.49
N GLU A 411 25.77 0.06 52.16
CA GLU A 411 25.04 0.40 50.95
C GLU A 411 24.26 1.72 51.12
N ASP A 412 23.41 2.07 50.14
CA ASP A 412 22.47 3.20 50.22
C ASP A 412 21.75 3.20 51.57
N THR A 413 21.74 4.34 52.26
CA THR A 413 20.91 4.52 53.46
C THR A 413 19.42 4.46 53.09
N ALA A 414 18.57 4.10 54.05
CA ALA A 414 17.12 4.07 53.82
C ALA A 414 16.55 5.40 53.30
N VAL A 415 17.16 6.54 53.65
CA VAL A 415 16.79 7.86 53.13
C VAL A 415 17.15 8.00 51.65
N GLU A 416 18.33 7.55 51.24
CA GLU A 416 18.76 7.57 49.83
C GLU A 416 17.90 6.64 48.96
N ARG A 417 17.53 5.46 49.47
CA ARG A 417 16.60 4.54 48.78
C ARG A 417 15.21 5.16 48.64
N LEU A 418 14.73 5.88 49.66
CA LEU A 418 13.44 6.57 49.61
C LEU A 418 13.45 7.78 48.67
N LEU A 419 14.57 8.49 48.54
CA LEU A 419 14.74 9.57 47.56
C LEU A 419 14.77 9.05 46.10
N LYS A 420 15.21 7.80 45.90
CA LYS A 420 15.21 7.13 44.59
C LYS A 420 13.85 6.50 44.24
N TRP A 421 13.00 6.24 45.23
CA TRP A 421 11.66 5.67 45.04
C TRP A 421 10.79 6.61 44.21
N LYS A 422 9.99 6.01 43.32
CA LYS A 422 9.07 6.77 42.46
C LYS A 422 7.63 6.48 42.81
N THR A 423 6.87 7.56 42.93
CA THR A 423 5.42 7.50 43.13
C THR A 423 4.72 6.93 41.89
N PRO A 424 3.48 6.40 42.03
CA PRO A 424 2.70 5.93 40.89
C PRO A 424 2.53 7.01 39.81
N GLN A 425 2.29 8.27 40.21
CA GLN A 425 2.12 9.39 39.29
C GLN A 425 3.40 9.71 38.50
N GLU A 426 4.58 9.64 39.13
CA GLU A 426 5.88 9.86 38.47
C GLU A 426 6.26 8.73 37.51
N ARG A 427 5.69 7.53 37.70
CA ARG A 427 5.83 6.40 36.78
C ARG A 427 4.92 6.53 35.56
N LEU A 428 3.77 7.19 35.72
CA LEU A 428 2.79 7.45 34.64
C LEU A 428 3.13 8.70 33.80
N SER A 429 3.90 9.63 34.33
CA SER A 429 4.28 10.88 33.66
C SER A 429 5.54 10.79 32.77
N LYS A 430 6.08 9.57 32.60
CA LYS A 430 7.21 9.25 31.73
C LYS A 430 6.76 8.67 30.41
#